data_AF-A0A835DBU0-F1
#
_entry.id   AF-A0A835DBU0-F1
#
_cell.length_a   1.000
_cell.length_b   1.000
_cell.length_c   1.000
_cell.angle_alpha   90.00
_cell.angle_beta   90.00
_cell.angle_gamma   90.00
#
_symmetry.space_group_name_H-M   'P 1'
#
loop_
_entity.id
_entity.type
_entity.pdbx_description
1 polymer ?
#
loop_
_entity_poly.entity_id
_entity_poly.type
_entity_poly.pdbx_seq_one_letter_code
_entity_poly.pdbx_strand_id
1 'polypeptide(L)'
;MASSPQFLLFSLLLISISLSHAKTSFRPHALVLPVSKDASTLQYLTHFNQRTPLLSISLVVDLGGQFLWVDCEQGYVSSSYLPAQCHSAQCSLARDSGWCNNTTCILLPDNPITSTGTDGELTQVSVSRLLFSCGSTFLLGGLASGVKGMAGLGRNPIGLPSQFAAAFSFHRKFAVCLSSSTTSNGVIFLGDGPYVMLPNVDVSQSLIYTPLFINPVSTAGAYLTGEPSVEYFIGVKSIVECVIAINRWRGLRRN
;
A
#
# COMPACT_ATOMS: atom_id res chain seq x y z
N MET A 1 11.48 -86.09 2.63
CA MET A 1 11.30 -84.72 3.17
C MET A 1 11.43 -83.77 2.00
N ALA A 2 10.30 -83.40 1.41
CA ALA A 2 10.23 -82.71 0.11
C ALA A 2 10.24 -81.18 0.32
N SER A 3 11.07 -80.50 -0.47
CA SER A 3 11.29 -79.06 -0.49
C SER A 3 10.15 -78.31 -1.18
N SER A 4 9.65 -77.24 -0.54
CA SER A 4 8.66 -76.30 -1.09
C SER A 4 9.37 -75.11 -1.77
N PRO A 5 9.00 -74.70 -3.00
CA PRO A 5 9.49 -73.46 -3.57
C PRO A 5 8.52 -72.30 -3.30
N GLN A 6 9.04 -71.21 -2.75
CA GLN A 6 8.35 -69.94 -2.54
C GLN A 6 8.09 -69.24 -3.89
N PHE A 7 6.82 -69.08 -4.25
CA PHE A 7 6.42 -68.21 -5.36
C PHE A 7 6.57 -66.74 -4.94
N LEU A 8 7.61 -66.08 -5.47
CA LEU A 8 7.77 -64.63 -5.42
C LEU A 8 6.70 -63.96 -6.30
N LEU A 9 5.65 -63.45 -5.67
CA LEU A 9 4.69 -62.54 -6.30
C LEU A 9 5.37 -61.18 -6.53
N PHE A 10 5.94 -61.00 -7.72
CA PHE A 10 6.44 -59.71 -8.19
C PHE A 10 5.24 -58.83 -8.56
N SER A 11 4.70 -58.11 -7.59
CA SER A 11 3.67 -57.09 -7.84
C SER A 11 4.31 -55.90 -8.56
N LEU A 12 4.16 -55.88 -9.89
CA LEU A 12 4.42 -54.71 -10.74
C LEU A 12 3.44 -53.59 -10.37
N LEU A 13 3.81 -52.77 -9.39
CA LEU A 13 3.18 -51.48 -9.14
C LEU A 13 3.62 -50.53 -10.26
N LEU A 14 2.81 -50.44 -11.30
CA LEU A 14 2.90 -49.41 -12.33
C LEU A 14 2.58 -48.06 -11.69
N ILE A 15 3.61 -47.37 -11.21
CA ILE A 15 3.53 -46.00 -10.71
C ILE A 15 3.23 -45.11 -11.93
N SER A 16 1.96 -44.77 -12.11
CA SER A 16 1.52 -43.73 -13.04
C SER A 16 1.95 -42.36 -12.51
N ILE A 17 3.19 -41.96 -12.81
CA ILE A 17 3.71 -40.63 -12.53
C ILE A 17 2.92 -39.64 -13.39
N SER A 18 1.85 -39.12 -12.82
CA SER A 18 1.10 -38.00 -13.40
C SER A 18 2.01 -36.78 -13.30
N LEU A 19 2.58 -36.31 -14.42
CA LEU A 19 3.30 -35.03 -14.52
C LEU A 19 2.31 -33.89 -14.24
N SER A 20 2.07 -33.63 -12.97
CA SER A 20 1.37 -32.44 -12.51
C SER A 20 2.29 -31.26 -12.77
N HIS A 21 1.94 -30.44 -13.76
CA HIS A 21 2.58 -29.15 -13.98
C HIS A 21 2.22 -28.26 -12.78
N ALA A 22 3.09 -28.24 -11.76
CA ALA A 22 2.95 -27.32 -10.65
C ALA A 22 3.01 -25.89 -11.21
N LYS A 23 1.90 -25.15 -11.09
CA LYS A 23 1.92 -23.70 -11.35
C LYS A 23 2.93 -23.08 -10.38
N THR A 24 3.99 -22.49 -10.91
CA THR A 24 4.96 -21.77 -10.09
C THR A 24 4.26 -20.62 -9.38
N SER A 25 4.50 -20.48 -8.08
CA SER A 25 3.94 -19.39 -7.27
C SER A 25 4.56 -18.08 -7.73
N PHE A 26 3.74 -17.12 -8.18
CA PHE A 26 4.20 -15.77 -8.48
C PHE A 26 4.58 -15.06 -7.17
N ARG A 27 5.88 -14.91 -6.92
CA ARG A 27 6.45 -14.26 -5.73
C ARG A 27 7.49 -13.23 -6.17
N PRO A 28 7.05 -12.03 -6.58
CA PRO A 28 7.97 -10.97 -6.98
C PRO A 28 8.75 -10.49 -5.75
N HIS A 29 10.00 -10.05 -5.96
CA HIS A 29 10.79 -9.40 -4.91
C HIS A 29 10.30 -7.98 -4.59
N ALA A 30 9.66 -7.33 -5.56
CA ALA A 30 9.03 -6.02 -5.39
C ALA A 30 7.88 -5.79 -6.38
N LEU A 31 7.00 -4.85 -6.05
CA LEU A 31 5.96 -4.32 -6.93
C LEU A 31 6.27 -2.86 -7.27
N VAL A 32 5.75 -2.40 -8.41
CA VAL A 32 5.95 -1.04 -8.92
C VAL A 32 4.59 -0.36 -9.09
N LEU A 33 4.42 0.79 -8.45
CA LEU A 33 3.25 1.65 -8.58
C LEU A 33 3.67 2.97 -9.24
N PRO A 34 3.22 3.24 -10.47
CA PRO A 34 3.42 4.54 -11.10
C PRO A 34 2.67 5.63 -10.35
N VAL A 35 3.30 6.79 -10.17
CA VAL A 35 2.70 7.93 -9.48
C VAL A 35 2.79 9.18 -10.34
N SER A 36 1.67 9.85 -10.60
CA SER A 36 1.63 11.14 -11.29
C SER A 36 1.33 12.27 -10.32
N LYS A 37 1.71 13.51 -10.66
CA LYS A 37 1.38 14.69 -9.87
C LYS A 37 0.22 15.42 -10.50
N ASP A 38 -0.85 15.64 -9.75
CA ASP A 38 -1.97 16.47 -10.18
C ASP A 38 -1.59 17.95 -10.15
N ALA A 39 -1.85 18.66 -11.25
CA ALA A 39 -1.42 20.05 -11.39
C ALA A 39 -2.25 21.04 -10.55
N SER A 40 -3.51 20.71 -10.29
CA SER A 40 -4.47 21.60 -9.62
C SER A 40 -4.31 21.54 -8.10
N THR A 41 -4.21 20.32 -7.56
CA THR A 41 -4.18 20.04 -6.13
C THR A 41 -2.78 19.78 -5.58
N LEU A 42 -1.79 19.61 -6.46
CA LEU A 42 -0.42 19.19 -6.12
C LEU A 42 -0.33 17.81 -5.45
N GLN A 43 -1.44 17.07 -5.43
CA GLN A 43 -1.51 15.72 -4.88
C GLN A 43 -0.85 14.72 -5.81
N TYR A 44 -0.39 13.61 -5.22
CA TYR A 44 0.20 12.51 -5.96
C TYR A 44 -0.82 11.42 -6.17
N LEU A 45 -0.99 10.97 -7.40
CA LEU A 45 -2.01 10.00 -7.80
C LEU A 45 -1.37 8.69 -8.20
N THR A 46 -1.93 7.58 -7.75
CA THR A 46 -1.61 6.23 -8.23
C THR A 46 -2.85 5.60 -8.84
N HIS A 47 -2.63 4.63 -9.73
CA HIS A 47 -3.70 3.82 -10.26
C HIS A 47 -3.72 2.44 -9.59
N PHE A 48 -4.91 1.94 -9.33
CA PHE A 48 -5.10 0.65 -8.70
C PHE A 48 -6.19 -0.13 -9.42
N ASN A 49 -5.87 -1.36 -9.83
CA ASN A 49 -6.82 -2.25 -10.47
C ASN A 49 -7.52 -3.08 -9.40
N GLN A 50 -8.82 -2.90 -9.25
CA GLN A 50 -9.64 -3.62 -8.30
C GLN A 50 -11.02 -3.95 -8.88
N ARG A 51 -11.86 -4.66 -8.11
CA ARG A 51 -13.22 -5.08 -8.46
C ARG A 51 -13.29 -6.24 -9.46
N THR A 52 -14.52 -6.72 -9.68
CA THR A 52 -14.85 -7.70 -10.71
C THR A 52 -16.17 -7.29 -11.38
N PRO A 53 -16.16 -6.94 -12.69
CA PRO A 53 -15.01 -6.90 -13.60
C PRO A 53 -13.93 -5.90 -13.17
N LEU A 54 -12.70 -6.14 -13.60
CA LEU A 54 -11.54 -5.35 -13.17
C LEU A 54 -11.66 -3.91 -13.66
N LEU A 55 -11.50 -2.96 -12.75
CA LEU A 55 -11.57 -1.52 -13.00
C LEU A 55 -10.32 -0.85 -12.45
N SER A 56 -9.66 -0.05 -13.29
CA SER A 56 -8.58 0.85 -12.85
C SER A 56 -9.20 2.09 -12.23
N ILE A 57 -8.89 2.35 -10.96
CA ILE A 57 -9.31 3.57 -10.27
C ILE A 57 -8.09 4.43 -9.91
N SER A 58 -8.29 5.74 -9.94
CA SER A 58 -7.29 6.71 -9.47
C SER A 58 -7.46 6.95 -7.97
N LEU A 59 -6.35 6.99 -7.25
CA LEU A 59 -6.30 7.19 -5.80
C LEU A 59 -5.24 8.23 -5.47
N VAL A 60 -5.50 9.06 -4.46
CA VAL A 60 -4.46 9.93 -3.90
C VAL A 60 -3.53 9.10 -3.03
N VAL A 61 -2.23 9.26 -3.20
CA VAL A 61 -1.21 8.63 -2.36
C VAL A 61 -1.20 9.35 -1.00
N ASP A 62 -1.41 8.58 0.06
CA ASP A 62 -1.29 9.07 1.43
C ASP A 62 -0.17 8.31 2.14
N LEU A 63 0.96 8.99 2.36
CA LEU A 63 2.10 8.39 3.04
C LEU A 63 1.77 8.08 4.52
N GLY A 64 0.98 8.92 5.16
CA GLY A 64 0.56 8.75 6.56
C GLY A 64 -0.72 7.91 6.73
N GLY A 65 -1.44 7.67 5.63
CA GLY A 65 -2.76 7.03 5.66
C GLY A 65 -2.74 5.61 6.19
N GLN A 66 -3.72 5.30 7.04
CA GLN A 66 -3.81 4.01 7.73
C GLN A 66 -4.02 2.84 6.78
N PHE A 67 -4.85 3.00 5.76
CA PHE A 67 -5.21 1.93 4.84
C PHE A 67 -5.69 2.49 3.51
N LEU A 68 -5.88 1.61 2.53
CA LEU A 68 -6.64 1.92 1.33
C LEU A 68 -8.10 2.18 1.72
N TRP A 69 -8.68 3.30 1.28
CA TRP A 69 -10.11 3.50 1.32
C TRP A 69 -10.65 4.00 -0.03
N VAL A 70 -11.88 3.62 -0.34
CA VAL A 70 -12.52 3.90 -1.63
C VAL A 70 -13.98 4.32 -1.40
N ASP A 71 -14.45 5.31 -2.15
CA ASP A 71 -15.85 5.70 -2.21
C ASP A 71 -16.71 4.51 -2.70
N CYS A 72 -17.55 4.02 -1.79
CA CYS A 72 -18.48 2.93 -2.05
C CYS A 72 -19.93 3.40 -2.21
N GLU A 73 -20.25 4.66 -1.86
CA GLU A 73 -21.61 5.19 -1.91
C GLU A 73 -22.05 5.47 -3.35
N GLN A 74 -21.15 5.97 -4.20
CA GLN A 74 -21.48 6.33 -5.58
C GLN A 74 -20.89 5.37 -6.62
N GLY A 75 -21.75 4.49 -7.12
CA GLY A 75 -21.46 3.68 -8.30
C GLY A 75 -20.41 2.59 -8.08
N TYR A 76 -20.29 2.08 -6.85
CA TYR A 76 -19.45 0.92 -6.56
C TYR A 76 -20.18 -0.37 -6.95
N VAL A 77 -19.67 -1.05 -7.98
CA VAL A 77 -20.18 -2.34 -8.45
C VAL A 77 -19.03 -3.33 -8.55
N SER A 78 -19.14 -4.47 -7.85
CA SER A 78 -18.18 -5.56 -7.91
C SER A 78 -18.79 -6.86 -7.44
N SER A 79 -18.70 -7.93 -8.24
CA SER A 79 -19.15 -9.27 -7.82
C SER A 79 -18.21 -9.95 -6.83
N SER A 80 -17.01 -9.41 -6.63
CA SER A 80 -16.01 -9.89 -5.66
C SER A 80 -15.95 -9.06 -4.37
N TYR A 81 -16.89 -8.13 -4.18
CA TYR A 81 -17.04 -7.39 -2.93
C TYR A 81 -17.45 -8.32 -1.79
N LEU A 82 -16.69 -8.30 -0.70
CA LEU A 82 -16.95 -9.17 0.45
C LEU A 82 -16.72 -8.39 1.75
N PRO A 83 -17.79 -7.91 2.43
CA PRO A 83 -17.68 -7.29 3.74
C PRO A 83 -16.98 -8.19 4.76
N ALA A 84 -16.10 -7.61 5.58
CA ALA A 84 -15.47 -8.33 6.67
C ALA A 84 -16.44 -8.41 7.85
N GLN A 85 -16.71 -9.64 8.30
CA GLN A 85 -17.57 -9.86 9.46
C GLN A 85 -16.95 -9.29 10.73
N CYS A 86 -17.80 -8.81 11.62
CA CYS A 86 -17.45 -8.41 12.97
C CYS A 86 -16.75 -9.57 13.70
N HIS A 87 -15.69 -9.25 14.47
CA HIS A 87 -14.85 -10.23 15.18
C HIS A 87 -14.13 -11.28 14.29
N SER A 88 -14.11 -11.09 12.97
CA SER A 88 -13.31 -11.92 12.07
C SER A 88 -11.80 -11.64 12.21
N ALA A 89 -10.97 -12.56 11.71
CA ALA A 89 -9.52 -12.36 11.69
C ALA A 89 -9.10 -11.11 10.89
N GLN A 90 -9.86 -10.77 9.85
CA GLN A 90 -9.68 -9.55 9.05
C GLN A 90 -9.94 -8.29 9.88
N CYS A 91 -11.01 -8.29 10.68
CA CYS A 91 -11.33 -7.19 11.58
C CYS A 91 -10.27 -7.01 12.66
N SER A 92 -9.86 -8.10 13.31
CA SER A 92 -8.77 -8.09 14.29
C SER A 92 -7.44 -7.60 13.69
N LEU A 93 -7.15 -7.97 12.44
CA LEU A 93 -5.95 -7.50 11.73
C LEU A 93 -5.99 -5.99 11.47
N ALA A 94 -7.17 -5.46 11.13
CA ALA A 94 -7.38 -4.03 10.92
C ALA A 94 -7.26 -3.19 12.21
N ARG A 95 -7.06 -3.83 13.36
CA ARG A 95 -6.95 -3.22 14.69
C ARG A 95 -8.20 -2.48 15.14
N ASP A 96 -9.36 -2.86 14.63
CA ASP A 96 -10.61 -2.40 15.20
C ASP A 96 -10.81 -3.04 16.59
N SER A 97 -11.17 -2.20 17.56
CA SER A 97 -11.38 -2.57 18.96
C SER A 97 -12.83 -2.98 19.27
N GLY A 98 -13.61 -3.29 18.23
CA GLY A 98 -14.96 -3.86 18.36
C GLY A 98 -16.07 -2.91 17.93
N TRP A 99 -15.80 -1.96 17.03
CA TRP A 99 -16.85 -1.13 16.44
C TRP A 99 -17.50 -1.88 15.28
N CYS A 100 -18.71 -2.36 15.53
CA CYS A 100 -19.46 -3.11 14.54
C CYS A 100 -20.78 -2.41 14.24
N ASN A 101 -21.10 -2.29 12.95
CA ASN A 101 -22.43 -1.90 12.50
C ASN A 101 -23.16 -3.18 12.11
N ASN A 102 -24.13 -3.60 12.92
CA ASN A 102 -24.78 -4.91 12.84
C ASN A 102 -23.79 -6.09 12.89
N THR A 103 -23.35 -6.55 11.70
CA THR A 103 -22.48 -7.72 11.51
C THR A 103 -21.16 -7.39 10.82
N THR A 104 -20.93 -6.14 10.42
CA THR A 104 -19.76 -5.73 9.64
C THR A 104 -18.79 -4.96 10.52
N CYS A 105 -17.50 -5.21 10.33
CA CYS A 105 -16.41 -4.49 11.00
C CYS A 105 -16.30 -3.06 10.46
N ILE A 106 -16.15 -2.07 11.36
CA ILE A 106 -16.06 -0.66 11.00
C ILE A 106 -14.63 -0.15 11.20
N LEU A 107 -14.18 0.69 10.27
CA LEU A 107 -12.96 1.46 10.32
C LEU A 107 -13.27 2.94 10.22
N LEU A 108 -12.25 3.76 10.41
CA LEU A 108 -12.33 5.21 10.34
C LEU A 108 -11.50 5.75 9.17
N PRO A 109 -12.00 5.66 7.92
CA PRO A 109 -11.37 6.36 6.80
C PRO A 109 -11.40 7.87 7.05
N ASP A 110 -10.25 8.51 6.84
CA ASP A 110 -10.08 9.93 6.95
C ASP A 110 -9.47 10.55 5.68
N ASN A 111 -9.81 11.81 5.46
CA ASN A 111 -9.20 12.68 4.47
C ASN A 111 -8.37 13.74 5.20
N PRO A 112 -7.03 13.63 5.18
CA PRO A 112 -6.15 14.59 5.86
C PRO A 112 -6.12 15.97 5.17
N ILE A 113 -6.54 16.08 3.90
CA ILE A 113 -6.59 17.35 3.17
C ILE A 113 -7.68 18.26 3.74
N THR A 114 -8.83 17.68 4.10
CA THR A 114 -9.96 18.42 4.68
C THR A 114 -10.12 18.21 6.18
N SER A 115 -9.29 17.36 6.79
CA SER A 115 -9.38 16.98 8.22
C SER A 115 -10.75 16.43 8.59
N THR A 116 -11.30 15.58 7.72
CA THR A 116 -12.62 14.94 7.91
C THR A 116 -12.47 13.43 7.96
N GLY A 117 -13.16 12.77 8.88
CA GLY A 117 -13.25 11.31 8.94
C GLY A 117 -14.67 10.86 9.24
N THR A 118 -14.96 9.60 8.95
CA THR A 118 -16.26 8.98 9.22
C THR A 118 -16.11 7.49 9.46
N ASP A 119 -17.19 6.81 9.83
CA ASP A 119 -17.28 5.37 9.80
C ASP A 119 -17.27 4.82 8.37
N GLY A 120 -16.59 3.68 8.20
CA GLY A 120 -16.50 2.98 6.93
C GLY A 120 -16.46 1.47 7.13
N GLU A 121 -17.13 0.72 6.26
CA GLU A 121 -17.11 -0.74 6.35
C GLU A 121 -15.76 -1.31 5.90
N LEU A 122 -15.18 -2.20 6.69
CA LEU A 122 -14.06 -3.02 6.23
C LEU A 122 -14.57 -4.07 5.24
N THR A 123 -13.92 -4.16 4.10
CA THR A 123 -14.25 -5.08 3.03
C THR A 123 -12.99 -5.67 2.41
N GLN A 124 -13.14 -6.75 1.64
CA GLN A 124 -12.08 -7.35 0.86
C GLN A 124 -12.51 -7.66 -0.56
N VAL A 125 -11.54 -7.69 -1.47
CA VAL A 125 -11.72 -8.30 -2.79
C VAL A 125 -11.50 -9.80 -2.67
N SER A 126 -12.51 -10.64 -2.93
CA SER A 126 -12.47 -12.09 -2.66
C SER A 126 -11.29 -12.84 -3.32
N VAL A 127 -10.87 -12.43 -4.52
CA VAL A 127 -9.80 -13.08 -5.29
C VAL A 127 -8.41 -12.73 -4.75
N SER A 128 -8.14 -11.44 -4.53
CA SER A 128 -6.81 -10.97 -4.05
C SER A 128 -6.69 -10.93 -2.53
N ARG A 129 -7.82 -11.03 -1.80
CA ARG A 129 -7.94 -10.82 -0.35
C ARG A 129 -7.38 -9.49 0.13
N LEU A 130 -7.33 -8.50 -0.76
CA LEU A 130 -6.93 -7.14 -0.41
C LEU A 130 -8.01 -6.50 0.45
N LEU A 131 -7.65 -6.11 1.67
CA LEU A 131 -8.49 -5.40 2.63
C LEU A 131 -8.47 -3.91 2.36
N PHE A 132 -9.62 -3.26 2.44
CA PHE A 132 -9.76 -1.81 2.32
C PHE A 132 -11.03 -1.35 3.04
N SER A 133 -11.12 -0.05 3.33
CA SER A 133 -12.33 0.55 3.88
C SER A 133 -13.21 1.14 2.78
N CYS A 134 -14.51 0.93 2.86
CA CYS A 134 -15.46 1.76 2.16
C CYS A 134 -15.57 3.12 2.86
N GLY A 135 -15.44 4.21 2.10
CA GLY A 135 -15.65 5.58 2.58
C GLY A 135 -16.88 6.21 1.94
N SER A 136 -17.41 7.25 2.59
CA SER A 136 -18.50 8.06 2.06
C SER A 136 -18.02 9.06 0.99
N THR A 137 -18.90 9.42 0.03
CA THR A 137 -18.54 10.29 -1.09
C THR A 137 -18.04 11.66 -0.63
N PHE A 138 -18.55 12.19 0.50
CA PHE A 138 -18.13 13.51 0.99
C PHE A 138 -16.63 13.54 1.38
N LEU A 139 -16.03 12.39 1.73
CA LEU A 139 -14.60 12.30 2.02
C LEU A 139 -13.73 12.58 0.79
N LEU A 140 -14.29 12.58 -0.43
CA LEU A 140 -13.56 12.97 -1.64
C LEU A 140 -13.33 14.49 -1.76
N GLY A 141 -13.92 15.29 -0.86
CA GLY A 141 -13.76 16.74 -0.84
C GLY A 141 -12.29 17.17 -0.84
N GLY A 142 -11.93 18.11 -1.72
CA GLY A 142 -10.55 18.62 -1.82
C GLY A 142 -9.53 17.66 -2.45
N LEU A 143 -9.91 16.42 -2.77
CA LEU A 143 -9.04 15.52 -3.52
C LEU A 143 -9.04 15.85 -5.03
N ALA A 144 -8.00 15.41 -5.74
CA ALA A 144 -7.88 15.60 -7.19
C ALA A 144 -9.11 15.07 -7.95
N SER A 145 -9.44 15.74 -9.06
CA SER A 145 -10.63 15.39 -9.84
C SER A 145 -10.59 13.94 -10.33
N GLY A 146 -11.71 13.23 -10.19
CA GLY A 146 -11.89 11.87 -10.70
C GLY A 146 -11.29 10.76 -9.84
N VAL A 147 -10.62 11.08 -8.74
CA VAL A 147 -10.15 10.04 -7.79
C VAL A 147 -11.33 9.39 -7.06
N LYS A 148 -11.10 8.17 -6.60
CA LYS A 148 -12.11 7.37 -5.88
C LYS A 148 -11.74 7.09 -4.42
N GLY A 149 -10.69 7.71 -3.91
CA GLY A 149 -10.26 7.59 -2.51
C GLY A 149 -8.77 7.75 -2.36
N MET A 150 -8.20 7.14 -1.32
CA MET A 150 -6.79 7.30 -0.95
C MET A 150 -6.09 5.96 -0.72
N ALA A 151 -4.84 5.89 -1.16
CA ALA A 151 -3.93 4.76 -1.00
C ALA A 151 -3.02 4.98 0.21
N GLY A 152 -3.45 4.49 1.38
CA GLY A 152 -2.68 4.59 2.62
C GLY A 152 -1.44 3.70 2.65
N LEU A 153 -0.28 4.33 2.89
CA LEU A 153 1.04 3.70 2.99
C LEU A 153 1.59 3.68 4.42
N GLY A 154 0.79 4.07 5.41
CA GLY A 154 1.17 4.14 6.81
C GLY A 154 1.52 2.78 7.43
N ARG A 155 2.04 2.82 8.65
CA ARG A 155 2.55 1.67 9.42
C ARG A 155 1.45 0.82 10.07
N ASN A 156 0.30 0.73 9.42
CA ASN A 156 -0.84 -0.08 9.85
C ASN A 156 -0.72 -1.51 9.26
N PRO A 157 -1.18 -2.57 9.97
CA PRO A 157 -1.19 -3.93 9.42
C PRO A 157 -1.96 -4.11 8.10
N ILE A 158 -2.99 -3.29 7.85
CA ILE A 158 -3.75 -3.27 6.59
C ILE A 158 -3.36 -2.10 5.66
N GLY A 159 -2.27 -1.39 5.94
CA GLY A 159 -1.67 -0.46 4.98
C GLY A 159 -1.14 -1.20 3.74
N LEU A 160 -1.12 -0.55 2.57
CA LEU A 160 -0.72 -1.22 1.32
C LEU A 160 0.66 -1.89 1.40
N PRO A 161 1.73 -1.27 1.95
CA PRO A 161 3.02 -1.93 2.09
C PRO A 161 2.96 -3.21 2.95
N SER A 162 2.16 -3.20 4.02
CA SER A 162 1.96 -4.35 4.91
C SER A 162 1.26 -5.50 4.21
N GLN A 163 0.14 -5.21 3.53
CA GLN A 163 -0.65 -6.23 2.83
C GLN A 163 0.13 -6.89 1.70
N PHE A 164 0.83 -6.11 0.89
CA PHE A 164 1.59 -6.67 -0.24
C PHE A 164 2.83 -7.44 0.21
N ALA A 165 3.52 -6.98 1.25
CA ALA A 165 4.62 -7.72 1.85
C ALA A 165 4.15 -9.10 2.35
N ALA A 166 3.01 -9.16 3.03
CA ALA A 166 2.42 -10.41 3.49
C ALA A 166 1.98 -11.31 2.31
N ALA A 167 1.30 -10.74 1.31
CA ALA A 167 0.77 -11.50 0.17
C ALA A 167 1.87 -12.12 -0.70
N PHE A 168 2.97 -11.41 -0.92
CA PHE A 168 4.05 -11.84 -1.81
C PHE A 168 5.31 -12.34 -1.08
N SER A 169 5.30 -12.34 0.26
CA SER A 169 6.40 -12.81 1.11
C SER A 169 7.72 -12.08 0.89
N PHE A 170 7.67 -10.77 0.63
CA PHE A 170 8.85 -9.89 0.64
C PHE A 170 8.90 -9.03 1.92
N HIS A 171 10.02 -8.39 2.21
CA HIS A 171 10.14 -7.58 3.43
C HIS A 171 9.22 -6.35 3.40
N ARG A 172 8.63 -6.02 4.56
CA ARG A 172 7.75 -4.86 4.73
C ARG A 172 8.51 -3.53 4.69
N LYS A 173 8.94 -3.15 3.49
CA LYS A 173 9.60 -1.89 3.17
C LYS A 173 9.11 -1.40 1.81
N PHE A 174 9.26 -0.11 1.57
CA PHE A 174 8.92 0.50 0.29
C PHE A 174 9.83 1.70 0.06
N ALA A 175 9.96 2.12 -1.20
CA ALA A 175 10.70 3.30 -1.60
C ALA A 175 9.80 4.22 -2.42
N VAL A 176 9.93 5.52 -2.20
CA VAL A 176 9.11 6.54 -2.86
C VAL A 176 10.05 7.48 -3.62
N CYS A 177 9.79 7.66 -4.92
CA CYS A 177 10.49 8.63 -5.75
C CYS A 177 9.45 9.45 -6.52
N LEU A 178 9.05 10.58 -5.95
CA LEU A 178 8.04 11.44 -6.53
C LEU A 178 8.65 12.37 -7.58
N SER A 179 7.95 12.54 -8.69
CA SER A 179 8.29 13.54 -9.70
C SER A 179 7.81 14.93 -9.26
N SER A 180 8.62 15.96 -9.49
CA SER A 180 8.18 17.35 -9.33
C SER A 180 7.31 17.82 -10.52
N SER A 181 7.45 17.15 -11.67
CA SER A 181 6.74 17.41 -12.91
C SER A 181 5.33 16.83 -12.90
N THR A 182 4.38 17.54 -13.49
CA THR A 182 3.01 17.07 -13.75
C THR A 182 2.88 16.27 -15.04
N THR A 183 3.94 16.20 -15.85
CA THR A 183 3.98 15.50 -17.14
C THR A 183 4.85 14.25 -17.13
N SER A 184 5.52 13.97 -16.02
CA SER A 184 6.39 12.80 -15.86
C SER A 184 6.04 12.06 -14.58
N ASN A 185 5.96 10.74 -14.67
CA ASN A 185 5.61 9.90 -13.53
C ASN A 185 6.81 9.73 -12.60
N GLY A 186 6.54 9.81 -11.30
CA GLY A 186 7.35 9.17 -10.27
C GLY A 186 6.95 7.70 -10.09
N VAL A 187 7.49 7.10 -9.05
CA VAL A 187 7.31 5.67 -8.77
C VAL A 187 7.34 5.39 -7.27
N ILE A 188 6.54 4.41 -6.85
CA ILE A 188 6.61 3.78 -5.54
C ILE A 188 6.96 2.31 -5.75
N PHE A 189 8.02 1.84 -5.10
CA PHE A 189 8.42 0.44 -5.06
C PHE A 189 7.97 -0.17 -3.74
N LEU A 190 7.24 -1.29 -3.78
CA LEU A 190 6.87 -2.05 -2.58
C LEU A 190 7.73 -3.31 -2.52
N GLY A 191 8.55 -3.47 -1.49
CA GLY A 191 9.41 -4.64 -1.30
C GLY A 191 10.90 -4.37 -1.45
N ASP A 192 11.65 -5.41 -1.83
CA ASP A 192 13.06 -5.54 -1.47
C ASP A 192 14.06 -4.74 -2.33
N GLY A 193 13.65 -4.31 -3.52
CA GLY A 193 14.54 -3.79 -4.55
C GLY A 193 15.03 -4.91 -5.49
N PRO A 194 15.93 -4.60 -6.44
CA PRO A 194 16.61 -3.32 -6.64
C PRO A 194 15.68 -2.18 -7.08
N TYR A 195 16.09 -0.92 -6.85
CA TYR A 195 15.31 0.27 -7.24
C TYR A 195 15.91 0.85 -8.52
N VAL A 196 15.69 0.13 -9.62
CA VAL A 196 16.28 0.47 -10.92
C VAL A 196 15.48 1.59 -11.59
N MET A 197 16.15 2.70 -11.89
CA MET A 197 15.61 3.82 -12.65
C MET A 197 16.33 3.97 -13.99
N LEU A 198 15.70 4.63 -14.96
CA LEU A 198 16.36 4.92 -16.24
C LEU A 198 17.62 5.77 -16.02
N PRO A 199 18.73 5.51 -16.73
CA PRO A 199 18.93 4.52 -17.80
C PRO A 199 19.52 3.17 -17.31
N ASN A 200 18.95 2.55 -16.27
CA ASN A 200 19.40 1.32 -15.58
C ASN A 200 20.37 1.55 -14.40
N VAL A 201 20.05 2.55 -13.56
CA VAL A 201 20.79 2.87 -12.33
C VAL A 201 20.00 2.38 -11.12
N ASP A 202 20.60 1.51 -10.31
CA ASP A 202 20.02 1.09 -9.03
C ASP A 202 20.35 2.11 -7.93
N VAL A 203 19.34 2.91 -7.55
CA VAL A 203 19.52 3.97 -6.55
C VAL A 203 19.55 3.44 -5.12
N SER A 204 19.23 2.15 -4.90
CA SER A 204 19.23 1.54 -3.56
C SER A 204 20.61 1.56 -2.87
N GLN A 205 21.68 1.60 -3.67
CA GLN A 205 23.06 1.61 -3.19
C GLN A 205 23.52 2.97 -2.64
N SER A 206 22.77 4.04 -2.91
CA SER A 206 23.12 5.42 -2.50
C SER A 206 22.27 5.93 -1.32
N LEU A 207 21.51 5.04 -0.66
CA LEU A 207 20.62 5.41 0.43
C LEU A 207 21.41 5.74 1.70
N ILE A 208 21.06 6.85 2.34
CA ILE A 208 21.53 7.25 3.66
C ILE A 208 20.39 7.01 4.65
N TYR A 209 20.70 6.35 5.77
CA TYR A 209 19.69 5.89 6.72
C TYR A 209 19.67 6.74 7.99
N THR A 210 18.47 6.88 8.55
CA THR A 210 18.22 7.44 9.88
C THR A 210 17.20 6.58 10.60
N PRO A 211 17.22 6.48 11.95
CA PRO A 211 16.19 5.77 12.68
C PRO A 211 14.79 6.33 12.41
N LEU A 212 13.85 5.42 12.20
CA LEU A 212 12.42 5.74 12.13
C LEU A 212 11.84 5.77 13.55
N PHE A 213 11.22 6.89 13.92
CA PHE A 213 10.62 7.10 15.22
C PHE A 213 9.11 6.80 15.19
N ILE A 214 8.59 6.38 16.35
CA ILE A 214 7.17 6.14 16.57
C ILE A 214 6.66 7.25 17.46
N ASN A 215 5.69 8.04 16.98
CA ASN A 215 4.93 8.91 17.86
C ASN A 215 3.90 8.05 18.63
N PRO A 216 3.95 8.02 19.97
CA PRO A 216 3.02 7.23 20.78
C PRO A 216 1.58 7.77 20.74
N VAL A 217 1.35 8.96 20.17
CA VAL A 217 0.03 9.57 20.02
C VAL A 217 -0.33 9.60 18.53
N SER A 218 -1.53 9.15 18.19
CA SER A 218 -2.05 9.19 16.83
C SER A 218 -2.15 10.62 16.31
N THR A 219 -1.94 10.75 15.01
CA THR A 219 -2.00 11.99 14.24
C THR A 219 -3.00 11.91 13.08
N ALA A 220 -3.75 10.80 12.97
CA ALA A 220 -4.79 10.64 11.97
C ALA A 220 -5.97 11.60 12.24
N GLY A 221 -6.75 11.92 11.21
CA GLY A 221 -7.95 12.75 11.36
C GLY A 221 -9.03 12.08 12.22
N ALA A 222 -9.05 10.74 12.24
CA ALA A 222 -9.91 9.93 13.10
C ALA A 222 -9.13 8.71 13.62
N TYR A 223 -9.16 8.49 14.94
CA TYR A 223 -8.39 7.44 15.62
C TYR A 223 -9.02 7.06 16.96
N LEU A 224 -8.60 5.91 17.50
CA LEU A 224 -9.01 5.45 18.82
C LEU A 224 -8.04 5.93 19.91
N THR A 225 -8.59 6.24 21.08
CA THR A 225 -7.77 6.74 22.21
C THR A 225 -6.70 5.72 22.59
N GLY A 226 -5.44 6.16 22.65
CA GLY A 226 -4.29 5.32 22.99
C GLY A 226 -3.59 4.68 21.79
N GLU A 227 -4.07 4.89 20.56
CA GLU A 227 -3.37 4.43 19.36
C GLU A 227 -2.11 5.26 19.08
N PRO A 228 -0.98 4.62 18.75
CA PRO A 228 0.21 5.32 18.25
C PRO A 228 0.00 5.77 16.80
N SER A 229 0.73 6.80 16.38
CA SER A 229 0.70 7.24 14.98
C SER A 229 1.23 6.16 14.03
N VAL A 230 0.55 6.04 12.89
CA VAL A 230 0.95 5.21 11.75
C VAL A 230 1.92 5.93 10.80
N GLU A 231 2.19 7.21 11.03
CA GLU A 231 3.07 8.02 10.17
C GLU A 231 4.56 7.71 10.37
N TYR A 232 5.40 8.38 9.59
CA TYR A 232 6.84 8.20 9.53
C TYR A 232 7.59 9.42 10.10
N PHE A 233 8.15 9.29 11.30
CA PHE A 233 8.88 10.38 11.97
C PHE A 233 10.40 10.16 11.92
N ILE A 234 11.15 11.24 11.72
CA ILE A 234 12.62 11.25 11.79
C ILE A 234 13.10 12.28 12.82
N GLY A 235 14.18 11.95 13.53
CA GLY A 235 14.74 12.79 14.60
C GLY A 235 15.66 13.90 14.07
N VAL A 236 15.11 14.92 13.42
CA VAL A 236 15.88 16.10 12.98
C VAL A 236 16.38 16.87 14.22
N LYS A 237 17.70 17.09 14.32
CA LYS A 237 18.34 17.79 15.46
C LYS A 237 18.56 19.28 15.22
N SER A 238 18.87 19.67 13.99
CA SER A 238 19.16 21.05 13.61
C SER A 238 18.94 21.24 12.11
N ILE A 239 18.55 22.44 11.71
CA ILE A 239 18.48 22.87 10.31
C ILE A 239 19.60 23.89 10.11
N VAL A 240 20.47 23.65 9.13
CA VAL A 240 21.57 24.56 8.79
C VAL A 240 21.25 25.19 7.44
N GLU A 241 21.19 26.52 7.38
CA GLU A 241 20.96 27.25 6.15
C GLU A 241 22.29 27.68 5.53
N CYS A 242 22.52 27.30 4.28
CA CYS A 242 23.67 27.76 3.50
C CYS A 242 23.21 28.93 2.61
N VAL A 243 23.34 30.16 3.11
CA VAL A 243 23.05 31.36 2.32
C VAL A 243 24.21 31.62 1.36
N ILE A 244 24.03 31.29 0.09
CA ILE A 244 24.98 31.69 -0.96
C ILE A 244 24.82 33.19 -1.18
N ALA A 245 25.79 33.97 -0.68
CA ALA A 245 25.84 35.41 -0.97
C ALA A 245 26.04 35.62 -2.48
N ILE A 246 24.99 36.05 -3.17
CA ILE A 246 25.10 36.54 -4.55
C ILE A 246 25.79 37.90 -4.45
N ASN A 247 27.11 37.93 -4.55
CA ASN A 247 27.87 39.17 -4.65
C ASN A 247 27.36 39.95 -5.87
N ARG A 248 26.68 41.07 -5.59
CA ARG A 248 26.17 42.05 -6.53
C ARG A 248 27.34 42.56 -7.37
N TRP A 249 27.38 42.21 -8.66
CA TRP A 249 28.31 42.76 -9.65
C TRP A 249 28.23 44.30 -9.62
N ARG A 250 29.16 44.97 -8.94
CA ARG A 250 29.42 46.40 -9.16
C ARG A 250 30.20 46.51 -10.45
N GLY A 251 29.49 46.80 -11.53
CA GLY A 251 30.10 47.17 -12.81
C GLY A 251 31.05 48.34 -12.59
N LEU A 252 32.33 48.10 -12.83
CA LEU A 252 33.31 49.14 -13.14
C LEU A 252 32.82 49.88 -14.39
N ARG A 253 32.21 51.06 -14.19
CA ARG A 253 32.09 52.02 -15.29
C ARG A 253 33.50 52.49 -15.63
N ARG A 254 33.93 52.20 -16.86
CA ARG A 254 34.98 52.97 -17.52
C ARG A 254 34.39 54.33 -17.89
N ASN A 255 34.98 55.39 -17.34
CA ASN A 255 35.41 56.63 -18.00
C ASN A 255 35.84 57.63 -16.93
#